data_AF-A0A1B6HHZ1-F1
#
_entry.id   AF-A0A1B6HHZ1-F1
#
_cell.length_a   1.000
_cell.length_b   1.000
_cell.length_c   1.000
_cell.angle_alpha   90.00
_cell.angle_beta   90.00
_cell.angle_gamma   90.00
#
_symmetry.space_group_name_H-M   'P 1'
#
loop_
_entity.id
_entity.type
_entity.pdbx_description
1 polymer ?
#
loop_
_entity_poly.entity_id
_entity_poly.type
_entity_poly.pdbx_seq_one_letter_code
_entity_poly.pdbx_strand_id
1 'polypeptide(L)'
;NSVDEQNTYLCGLISVQQIQNRRPRLAEDEANFRDATYSYRVRFLCDETVNEVQVCQQAFRSIHGIGKKKLQILQRGLKKEGKAPRDGRGKHNVRPNKLSEEAKTAIVEQ
;
A
#
# COMPACT_ATOMS: atom_id res chain seq x y z
N ASN A 1 6.61 -16.46 -5.85
CA ASN A 1 6.00 -15.61 -4.80
C ASN A 1 6.96 -14.50 -4.37
N SER A 2 7.16 -13.53 -5.25
CA SER A 2 7.85 -12.28 -4.94
C SER A 2 7.01 -11.42 -3.98
N VAL A 3 7.66 -10.55 -3.21
CA VAL A 3 6.99 -9.56 -2.35
C VAL A 3 6.08 -8.64 -3.16
N ASP A 4 6.47 -8.29 -4.38
CA ASP A 4 5.70 -7.43 -5.27
C ASP A 4 4.45 -8.11 -5.79
N GLU A 5 4.53 -9.41 -6.11
CA GLU A 5 3.38 -10.23 -6.52
C GLU A 5 2.36 -10.32 -5.38
N GLN A 6 2.82 -10.56 -4.15
CA GLN A 6 1.97 -10.59 -2.97
C GLN A 6 1.28 -9.24 -2.72
N ASN A 7 2.03 -8.14 -2.83
CA ASN A 7 1.47 -6.81 -2.66
C ASN A 7 0.40 -6.53 -3.72
N THR A 8 0.68 -6.88 -4.97
CA THR A 8 -0.24 -6.70 -6.10
C THR A 8 -1.54 -7.48 -5.87
N TYR A 9 -1.43 -8.75 -5.49
CA TYR A 9 -2.57 -9.59 -5.17
C TYR A 9 -3.41 -9.01 -4.01
N LEU A 10 -2.78 -8.71 -2.87
CA LEU A 10 -3.48 -8.20 -1.69
C LEU A 10 -4.12 -6.83 -1.94
N CYS A 11 -3.45 -5.95 -2.69
CA CYS A 11 -4.00 -4.66 -3.08
C CYS A 11 -5.22 -4.80 -3.99
N GLY A 12 -5.25 -5.81 -4.87
CA GLY A 12 -6.42 -6.10 -5.70
C GLY A 12 -7.67 -6.49 -4.91
N LEU A 13 -7.50 -6.94 -3.66
CA LEU A 13 -8.59 -7.30 -2.76
C LEU A 13 -9.03 -6.15 -1.82
N ILE A 14 -8.34 -5.01 -1.87
CA ILE A 14 -8.62 -3.84 -1.05
C ILE A 14 -9.19 -2.74 -1.93
N SER A 15 -10.36 -2.22 -1.57
CA SER A 15 -10.93 -1.03 -2.22
C SER A 15 -10.77 0.18 -1.32
N VAL A 16 -10.33 1.30 -1.90
CA VAL A 16 -10.23 2.59 -1.21
C VAL A 16 -11.45 3.44 -1.58
N GLN A 17 -12.15 3.95 -0.58
CA GLN A 17 -13.29 4.84 -0.74
C GLN A 17 -12.96 6.19 -0.12
N GLN A 18 -13.09 7.26 -0.91
CA GLN A 18 -12.94 8.62 -0.39
C GLN A 18 -14.15 8.99 0.48
N ILE A 19 -13.89 9.72 1.56
CA ILE A 19 -14.95 10.14 2.48
C ILE A 19 -15.68 11.34 1.87
N GLN A 20 -16.94 11.13 1.48
CA GLN A 20 -17.75 12.16 0.82
C GLN A 20 -18.34 13.17 1.79
N ASN A 21 -18.82 12.72 2.96
CA ASN A 21 -19.44 13.58 3.96
C ASN A 21 -18.89 13.28 5.36
N ARG A 22 -18.66 14.35 6.13
CA ARG A 22 -18.21 14.29 7.52
C ARG A 22 -19.26 14.92 8.43
N ARG A 23 -19.44 14.36 9.62
CA ARG A 23 -20.19 15.00 10.71
C ARG A 23 -19.18 15.44 11.78
N PRO A 24 -18.54 16.61 11.64
CA PRO A 24 -17.58 17.09 12.62
C PRO A 24 -18.28 17.32 13.96
N ARG A 25 -17.63 16.92 15.05
CA ARG A 25 -18.07 17.18 16.43
C ARG A 25 -17.17 18.18 17.16
N LEU A 26 -16.03 18.51 16.56
CA LEU A 26 -14.97 19.38 17.05
C LEU A 26 -14.60 20.36 15.92
N ALA A 27 -13.96 21.48 16.29
CA ALA A 27 -13.41 22.43 15.32
C ALA A 27 -12.36 21.75 14.43
N GLU A 28 -12.17 22.27 13.21
CA GLU A 28 -11.27 21.66 12.22
C GLU A 28 -9.82 21.56 12.72
N ASP A 29 -9.38 22.53 13.51
CA ASP A 29 -8.00 22.66 13.99
C ASP A 29 -7.63 21.58 15.03
N GLU A 30 -8.62 21.01 15.72
CA GLU A 30 -8.43 20.02 16.79
C GLU A 30 -8.77 18.58 16.34
N ALA A 31 -9.36 18.42 15.16
CA ALA A 31 -9.93 17.15 14.73
C ALA A 31 -8.96 16.30 13.90
N ASN A 32 -8.66 15.09 14.38
CA ASN A 32 -7.94 14.08 13.62
C ASN A 32 -8.89 13.34 12.66
N PHE A 33 -9.01 13.86 11.43
CA PHE A 33 -9.88 13.26 10.44
C PHE A 33 -9.27 11.99 9.81
N ARG A 34 -10.15 11.03 9.51
CA ARG A 34 -9.83 10.00 8.52
C ARG A 34 -10.12 10.57 7.14
N ASP A 35 -9.23 10.27 6.19
CA ASP A 35 -9.35 10.80 4.82
C ASP A 35 -9.82 9.74 3.81
N ALA A 36 -9.80 8.46 4.22
CA ALA A 36 -10.25 7.35 3.40
C ALA A 36 -10.81 6.22 4.27
N THR A 37 -11.76 5.51 3.68
CA THR A 37 -12.29 4.24 4.18
C THR A 37 -11.78 3.10 3.31
N TYR A 38 -11.61 1.92 3.89
CA TYR A 38 -11.10 0.74 3.20
C TYR A 38 -12.08 -0.42 3.36
N SER A 39 -12.41 -1.10 2.27
CA SER A 39 -13.11 -2.38 2.31
C SER A 39 -12.19 -3.51 1.85
N TYR A 40 -12.40 -4.70 2.41
CA TYR A 40 -11.56 -5.88 2.17
C TYR A 40 -12.41 -6.99 1.62
N ARG A 41 -11.89 -7.71 0.63
CA ARG A 41 -12.54 -8.87 0.04
C ARG A 41 -11.64 -10.08 0.12
N VAL A 42 -12.24 -11.27 0.09
CA VAL A 42 -11.52 -12.53 -0.06
C VAL A 42 -12.15 -13.28 -1.22
N ARG A 43 -11.29 -13.85 -2.07
CA ARG A 43 -11.68 -14.71 -3.18
C ARG A 43 -11.65 -16.16 -2.76
N PHE A 44 -12.68 -16.91 -3.10
CA PHE A 44 -12.76 -18.35 -2.87
C PHE A 44 -13.40 -19.04 -4.07
N LEU A 45 -13.08 -20.32 -4.24
CA LEU A 45 -13.62 -21.16 -5.31
C LEU A 45 -14.81 -21.95 -4.75
N CYS A 46 -15.96 -21.87 -5.40
CA CYS A 46 -17.14 -22.70 -5.11
C CYS A 46 -17.70 -23.18 -6.45
N ASP A 47 -17.89 -24.49 -6.61
CA ASP A 47 -18.46 -25.08 -7.83
C ASP A 47 -17.83 -24.55 -9.13
N GLU A 48 -16.49 -24.55 -9.17
CA GLU A 48 -15.66 -24.06 -10.30
C GLU A 48 -15.79 -22.55 -10.60
N THR A 49 -16.54 -21.81 -9.79
CA THR A 49 -16.70 -20.35 -9.91
C THR A 49 -15.91 -19.59 -8.85
N VAL A 50 -15.21 -18.54 -9.26
CA VAL A 50 -14.51 -17.64 -8.34
C VAL A 50 -15.50 -16.64 -7.77
N ASN A 51 -15.72 -16.72 -6.47
CA ASN A 51 -16.61 -15.86 -5.72
C ASN A 51 -15.81 -14.88 -4.85
N GLU A 52 -16.40 -13.73 -4.55
CA GLU A 52 -15.82 -12.71 -3.67
C GLU A 52 -16.77 -12.42 -2.50
N VAL A 53 -16.23 -12.38 -1.29
CA VAL A 53 -16.98 -11.96 -0.08
C VAL A 53 -16.27 -10.81 0.61
N GLN A 54 -17.05 -9.83 1.07
CA GLN A 54 -16.53 -8.74 1.88
C GLN A 54 -16.27 -9.21 3.31
N VAL A 55 -15.12 -8.83 3.86
CA VAL A 55 -14.71 -9.20 5.21
C VAL A 55 -14.23 -8.00 6.00
N CYS A 56 -14.20 -8.13 7.33
CA CYS A 56 -13.58 -7.13 8.19
C CYS A 56 -12.05 -7.15 8.08
N GLN A 57 -11.41 -6.07 8.52
CA GLN A 57 -9.94 -5.94 8.52
C GLN A 57 -9.25 -7.09 9.27
N GLN A 58 -9.82 -7.52 10.40
CA GLN A 58 -9.23 -8.56 11.22
C GLN A 58 -9.27 -9.93 10.54
N ALA A 59 -10.41 -10.27 9.93
CA ALA A 59 -10.56 -11.49 9.15
C ALA A 59 -9.62 -11.51 7.95
N PHE A 60 -9.54 -10.42 7.17
CA PHE A 60 -8.62 -10.29 6.04
C PHE A 60 -7.16 -10.57 6.46
N ARG A 61 -6.73 -9.98 7.58
CA ARG A 61 -5.39 -10.20 8.13
C ARG A 61 -5.15 -11.65 8.54
N SER A 62 -6.13 -12.28 9.18
CA SER A 62 -6.01 -13.66 9.67
C SER A 62 -5.97 -14.65 8.52
N ILE A 63 -6.84 -14.49 7.53
CA ILE A 63 -6.95 -15.39 6.37
C ILE A 63 -5.66 -15.34 5.54
N HIS A 64 -5.13 -14.14 5.28
CA HIS A 64 -3.92 -13.97 4.49
C HIS A 64 -2.62 -14.02 5.31
N GLY A 65 -2.69 -14.23 6.63
CA GLY A 65 -1.51 -14.31 7.51
C GLY A 65 -0.67 -13.03 7.56
N ILE A 66 -1.28 -11.85 7.43
CA ILE A 66 -0.54 -10.56 7.37
C ILE A 66 -0.64 -9.73 8.65
N GLY A 67 0.50 -9.17 9.04
CA GLY A 67 0.59 -8.24 10.16
C GLY A 67 -0.09 -6.88 9.89
N LYS A 68 -0.46 -6.17 10.97
CA LYS A 68 -1.09 -4.83 10.90
C LYS A 68 -0.22 -3.82 10.13
N LYS A 69 1.10 -3.84 10.37
CA LYS A 69 2.06 -2.94 9.70
C LYS A 69 2.05 -3.13 8.18
N LYS A 70 2.04 -4.39 7.70
CA LYS A 70 1.98 -4.71 6.28
C LYS A 70 0.72 -4.12 5.65
N LEU A 71 -0.43 -4.33 6.28
CA LEU A 71 -1.69 -3.81 5.78
C LEU A 71 -1.71 -2.27 5.70
N GLN A 72 -1.16 -1.58 6.70
CA GLN A 72 -1.05 -0.12 6.69
C GLN A 72 -0.17 0.40 5.54
N ILE A 73 0.90 -0.32 5.19
CA ILE A 73 1.74 0.02 4.04
C ILE A 73 0.95 -0.10 2.74
N LEU A 74 0.19 -1.18 2.57
CA LEU A 74 -0.65 -1.39 1.38
C LEU A 74 -1.71 -0.28 1.26
N GLN A 75 -2.42 0.03 2.34
CA GLN A 75 -3.40 1.12 2.40
C GLN A 75 -2.78 2.47 2.01
N ARG A 76 -1.58 2.77 2.54
CA ARG A 76 -0.88 4.03 2.25
C ARG A 76 -0.46 4.10 0.79
N GLY A 77 0.06 3.02 0.21
CA GLY A 77 0.42 2.94 -1.20
C GLY A 77 -0.79 3.15 -2.10
N LEU A 78 -1.88 2.43 -1.83
CA LEU A 78 -3.14 2.57 -2.56
C LEU A 78 -3.74 3.97 -2.46
N LYS A 79 -3.70 4.59 -1.28
CA LYS A 79 -4.19 5.96 -1.10
C LYS A 79 -3.36 6.99 -1.87
N LYS A 80 -2.03 6.84 -1.90
CA LYS A 80 -1.12 7.83 -2.51
C LYS A 80 -1.03 7.69 -4.04
N GLU A 81 -0.85 6.47 -4.52
CA GLU A 81 -0.47 6.20 -5.92
C GLU A 81 -1.55 5.39 -6.67
N GLY A 82 -2.57 4.88 -5.97
CA GLY A 82 -3.57 3.98 -6.54
C GLY A 82 -3.02 2.60 -6.91
N LYS A 83 -1.76 2.31 -6.57
CA LYS A 83 -1.05 1.11 -6.98
C LYS A 83 -0.47 0.37 -5.77
N ALA A 84 -0.20 -0.92 -5.96
CA ALA A 84 0.50 -1.71 -4.97
C ALA A 84 1.93 -1.16 -4.75
N PRO A 85 2.36 -0.99 -3.49
CA PRO A 85 3.70 -0.51 -3.21
C PRO A 85 4.73 -1.52 -3.68
N ARG A 86 5.77 -1.03 -4.39
CA ARG A 86 6.90 -1.85 -4.83
C ARG A 86 7.93 -2.04 -3.72
N ASP A 87 8.67 -3.13 -3.79
CA ASP A 87 9.79 -3.38 -2.90
C ASP A 87 10.97 -2.45 -3.23
N GLY A 88 11.33 -1.66 -2.22
CA GLY A 88 12.44 -0.70 -2.24
C GLY A 88 13.67 -1.20 -1.49
N ARG A 89 13.67 -2.43 -0.95
CA ARG A 89 14.85 -3.00 -0.29
C ARG A 89 16.04 -3.02 -1.25
N GLY A 90 17.22 -2.66 -0.74
CA GLY A 90 18.45 -2.56 -1.54
C GLY A 90 18.49 -1.40 -2.55
N LYS A 91 17.38 -0.67 -2.74
CA LYS A 91 17.28 0.49 -3.62
C LYS A 91 17.41 1.78 -2.80
N HIS A 92 18.63 2.08 -2.37
CA HIS A 92 18.94 3.35 -1.72
C HIS A 92 19.46 4.34 -2.78
N ASN A 93 18.76 5.48 -2.92
CA ASN A 93 19.25 6.61 -3.74
C ASN A 93 20.43 7.31 -3.06
N VAL A 94 20.39 7.41 -1.73
CA VAL A 94 21.50 7.93 -0.93
C VAL A 94 22.47 6.78 -0.71
N ARG A 95 23.53 6.78 -1.51
CA ARG A 95 24.72 5.95 -1.29
C ARG A 95 25.80 6.92 -0.86
N PRO A 96 26.24 6.92 0.41
CA PRO A 96 27.16 7.94 0.92
C PRO A 96 28.47 8.01 0.12
N ASN A 97 28.87 6.90 -0.51
CA ASN A 97 30.08 6.81 -1.33
C ASN A 97 29.80 6.83 -2.84
N LYS A 98 28.59 7.19 -3.30
CA LYS A 98 28.31 7.32 -4.74
C LYS A 98 28.87 8.65 -5.22
N LEU A 99 29.79 8.57 -6.17
CA LEU A 99 30.32 9.74 -6.88
C LEU A 99 29.15 10.56 -7.46
N SER A 100 29.23 11.88 -7.30
CA SER A 100 28.29 12.80 -7.95
C SER A 100 28.39 12.62 -9.48
N GLU A 101 27.32 12.95 -10.20
CA GLU A 101 27.36 12.88 -11.66
C GLU A 101 28.45 13.80 -12.22
N GLU A 102 28.68 14.96 -11.57
CA GLU A 102 29.80 15.88 -11.85
C GLU A 102 31.17 15.19 -11.75
N ALA A 103 31.41 14.43 -10.67
CA ALA A 103 32.67 13.70 -10.48
C ALA A 103 32.86 12.57 -11.49
N LYS A 104 31.78 11.98 -12.03
CA LYS A 104 31.88 10.97 -13.07
C LYS A 104 32.26 11.57 -14.43
N THR A 105 31.70 12.73 -14.77
CA THR A 105 32.01 13.42 -16.03
C THR A 105 33.49 13.82 -16.08
N ALA A 106 34.04 14.32 -14.96
CA ALA A 106 35.45 14.69 -14.86
C ALA A 106 36.44 13.52 -15.02
N ILE A 107 36.02 12.27 -14.79
CA ILE A 107 36.85 11.07 -14.97
C ILE A 107 36.88 10.63 -16.45
N VAL A 108 35.84 10.95 -17.23
CA VAL A 108 35.72 10.52 -18.64
C VAL A 108 36.44 11.48 -19.61
N GLU A 109 36.66 12.73 -19.22
CA GLU A 109 37.36 13.75 -20.01
C GLU A 109 38.89 13.77 -19.82
N GLN A 110 39.47 12.78 -19.14
CA GLN A 110 40.92 12.52 -19.04
C GLN A 110 41.35 11.41 -19.99
#